data_AF-A0A6A5QMB5-F1
#
_entry.id   AF-A0A6A5QMB5-F1
#
_cell.length_a   1.000
_cell.length_b   1.000
_cell.length_c   1.000
_cell.angle_alpha   90.00
_cell.angle_beta   90.00
_cell.angle_gamma   90.00
#
_symmetry.space_group_name_H-M   'P 1'
#
loop_
_entity.id
_entity.type
_entity.pdbx_description
1 polymer ?
#
loop_
_entity_poly.entity_id
_entity_poly.type
_entity_poly.pdbx_seq_one_letter_code
_entity_poly.pdbx_strand_id
1 'polypeptide(L)'
;MRATTSSVLSFLPLLTTAVPTKCGSLHPTFKFEPINLSSYYTYTSPSASGPKVGYISFTLSNDEVDYVTQCAGVTSMPLGQFYDYQQFECTSPGQSGAQKSSFTFDSNTKILSLNSTWNCGG
;
A
#
# COMPACT_ATOMS: atom_id res chain seq x y z
N MET A 1 49.78 41.84 -29.33
CA MET A 1 49.42 40.40 -29.27
C MET A 1 48.27 40.25 -28.29
N ARG A 2 47.06 39.91 -28.75
CA ARG A 2 45.91 39.62 -27.89
C ARG A 2 45.31 38.33 -28.40
N ALA A 3 45.56 37.25 -27.67
CA ALA A 3 45.04 35.91 -27.98
C ALA A 3 43.61 35.80 -27.45
N THR A 4 42.66 35.58 -28.35
CA THR A 4 41.25 35.32 -28.03
C THR A 4 41.10 33.81 -27.82
N THR A 5 41.00 33.39 -26.56
CA THR A 5 40.79 31.99 -26.19
C THR A 5 39.30 31.67 -26.29
N SER A 6 38.92 30.84 -27.26
CA SER A 6 37.57 30.36 -27.48
C SER A 6 37.34 29.07 -26.67
N SER A 7 36.52 29.14 -25.61
CA SER A 7 36.17 27.98 -24.79
C SER A 7 34.85 27.37 -25.28
N VAL A 8 34.94 26.17 -25.87
CA VAL A 8 33.78 25.38 -26.27
C VAL A 8 33.33 24.54 -25.07
N LEU A 9 32.19 24.88 -24.48
CA LEU A 9 31.53 24.09 -23.43
C LEU A 9 30.85 22.88 -24.10
N SER A 10 31.49 21.72 -24.01
CA SER A 10 30.91 20.44 -24.40
C SER A 10 29.83 20.03 -23.39
N PHE A 11 28.56 20.13 -23.79
CA PHE A 11 27.46 19.51 -23.05
C PHE A 11 27.51 17.99 -23.24
N LEU A 12 27.91 17.27 -22.18
CA LEU A 12 27.70 15.83 -22.12
C LEU A 12 26.18 15.58 -21.99
N PRO A 13 25.55 14.79 -22.87
CA PRO A 13 24.20 14.32 -22.62
C PRO A 13 24.25 13.39 -21.40
N LEU A 14 23.51 13.72 -20.35
CA LEU A 14 23.23 12.75 -19.29
C LEU A 14 22.48 11.59 -19.94
N LEU A 15 23.16 10.46 -20.11
CA LEU A 15 22.49 9.18 -20.33
C LEU A 15 21.65 8.94 -19.06
N THR A 16 20.35 9.18 -19.15
CA THR A 16 19.37 8.61 -18.23
C THR A 16 19.50 7.10 -18.35
N THR A 17 20.19 6.49 -17.39
CA THR A 17 20.16 5.05 -17.17
C THR A 17 18.70 4.70 -16.90
N ALA A 18 18.01 4.11 -17.89
CA ALA A 18 16.76 3.43 -17.64
C ALA A 18 17.04 2.36 -16.58
N VAL A 19 16.54 2.58 -15.37
CA VAL A 19 16.57 1.57 -14.32
C VAL A 19 15.80 0.38 -14.90
N PRO A 20 16.39 -0.82 -14.99
CA PRO A 20 15.65 -1.97 -15.49
C PRO A 20 14.42 -2.15 -14.59
N THR A 21 13.25 -1.94 -15.17
CA THR A 21 11.97 -2.08 -14.50
C THR A 21 11.82 -3.55 -14.12
N LYS A 22 11.96 -3.83 -12.81
CA LYS A 22 11.83 -5.16 -12.20
C LYS A 22 10.37 -5.63 -12.16
N CYS A 23 9.62 -5.45 -13.25
CA CYS A 23 8.21 -5.77 -13.26
C CYS A 23 7.88 -6.80 -14.34
N GLY A 24 7.01 -7.75 -14.00
CA GLY A 24 6.52 -8.78 -14.91
C GLY A 24 6.77 -10.22 -14.44
N SER A 25 7.22 -10.42 -13.19
CA SER A 25 7.32 -11.74 -12.59
C SER A 25 5.94 -12.40 -12.48
N LEU A 26 5.90 -13.70 -12.81
CA LEU A 26 4.74 -14.55 -12.53
C LEU A 26 4.65 -14.96 -11.04
N HIS A 27 5.71 -14.66 -10.28
CA HIS A 27 5.84 -14.98 -8.85
C HIS A 27 6.24 -13.72 -8.07
N PRO A 28 5.38 -12.68 -8.01
CA PRO A 28 5.63 -11.51 -7.19
C PRO A 28 5.65 -11.88 -5.70
N THR A 29 6.50 -11.20 -4.94
CA THR A 29 6.58 -11.33 -3.48
C THR A 29 5.90 -10.15 -2.82
N PHE A 30 4.83 -10.45 -2.07
CA PHE A 30 4.16 -9.47 -1.22
C PHE A 30 4.64 -9.55 0.22
N LYS A 31 4.90 -8.39 0.82
CA LYS A 31 5.23 -8.26 2.24
C LYS A 31 4.22 -7.34 2.93
N PHE A 32 3.77 -7.75 4.11
CA PHE A 32 2.75 -7.07 4.91
C PHE A 32 3.36 -6.71 6.27
N GLU A 33 3.96 -5.53 6.39
CA GLU A 33 4.76 -5.20 7.58
C GLU A 33 4.78 -3.70 7.89
N PRO A 34 4.56 -3.28 9.14
CA PRO A 34 4.02 -4.05 10.27
C PRO A 34 2.50 -4.22 10.16
N ILE A 35 1.96 -5.36 10.63
CA ILE A 35 0.50 -5.53 10.78
C ILE A 35 0.10 -5.09 12.19
N ASN A 36 -0.66 -4.01 12.29
CA ASN A 36 -1.25 -3.53 13.52
C ASN A 36 -2.74 -3.88 13.54
N LEU A 37 -3.13 -4.73 14.48
CA LEU A 37 -4.52 -5.11 14.73
C LEU A 37 -4.88 -4.70 16.17
N SER A 38 -5.96 -3.95 16.32
CA SER A 38 -6.49 -3.58 17.63
C SER A 38 -8.01 -3.56 17.60
N SER A 39 -8.62 -3.84 18.73
CA SER A 39 -10.06 -3.64 18.93
C SER A 39 -10.30 -3.15 20.34
N TYR A 40 -11.31 -2.30 20.50
CA TYR A 40 -11.78 -1.91 21.81
C TYR A 40 -13.30 -1.96 21.88
N TYR A 41 -13.77 -2.22 23.10
CA TYR A 41 -15.17 -2.29 23.43
C TYR A 41 -15.39 -1.63 24.79
N THR A 42 -16.34 -0.71 24.87
CA THR A 42 -16.75 -0.11 26.14
C THR A 42 -18.13 -0.63 26.56
N TYR A 43 -18.21 -1.33 27.69
CA TYR A 43 -19.48 -1.66 28.35
C TYR A 43 -19.87 -0.52 29.28
N THR A 44 -20.85 0.29 28.90
CA THR A 44 -21.35 1.41 29.72
C THR A 44 -22.49 1.00 30.66
N SER A 45 -23.37 0.10 30.23
CA SER A 45 -24.38 -0.57 31.08
C SER A 45 -25.00 -1.76 30.32
N PRO A 46 -25.78 -2.66 30.96
CA PRO A 46 -26.46 -3.75 30.25
C PRO A 46 -27.39 -3.29 29.12
N SER A 47 -27.87 -2.04 29.18
CA SER A 47 -28.83 -1.45 28.23
C SER A 47 -28.19 -0.50 27.22
N ALA A 48 -26.91 -0.15 27.38
CA ALA A 48 -26.20 0.81 26.55
C ALA A 48 -24.89 0.20 26.03
N SER A 49 -24.88 -0.16 24.74
CA SER A 49 -23.65 -0.52 24.03
C SER A 49 -22.80 0.73 23.82
N GLY A 50 -21.58 0.75 24.37
CA GLY A 50 -20.58 1.73 24.00
C GLY A 50 -19.97 1.45 22.61
N PRO A 51 -19.04 2.30 22.15
CA PRO A 51 -18.38 2.12 20.86
C PRO A 51 -17.67 0.76 20.79
N LYS A 52 -17.87 0.08 19.65
CA LYS A 52 -17.28 -1.22 19.31
C LYS A 52 -16.49 -0.95 18.04
N VAL A 53 -15.17 -0.83 18.15
CA VAL A 53 -14.36 -0.48 16.99
C VAL A 53 -13.15 -1.39 16.89
N GLY A 54 -12.98 -1.96 15.71
CA GLY A 54 -11.78 -2.67 15.31
C GLY A 54 -10.98 -1.83 14.31
N TYR A 55 -9.67 -1.85 14.44
CA TYR A 55 -8.72 -1.22 13.53
C TYR A 55 -7.71 -2.24 13.05
N ILE A 56 -7.51 -2.29 11.75
CA ILE A 56 -6.42 -3.02 11.13
C ILE A 56 -5.66 -2.05 10.22
N SER A 57 -4.34 -2.10 10.28
CA SER A 57 -3.49 -1.35 9.36
C SER A 57 -2.21 -2.10 9.08
N PHE A 58 -1.72 -1.97 7.86
CA PHE A 58 -0.44 -2.52 7.45
C PHE A 58 0.08 -1.80 6.22
N THR A 59 1.39 -1.92 6.05
CA THR A 59 2.05 -1.47 4.84
C THR A 59 2.29 -2.67 3.92
N LEU A 60 1.89 -2.53 2.66
CA LEU A 60 2.02 -3.53 1.61
C LEU A 60 3.17 -3.14 0.68
N SER A 61 4.17 -4.01 0.59
CA SER A 61 5.27 -3.90 -0.38
C SER A 61 5.18 -5.03 -1.39
N ASN A 62 5.46 -4.71 -2.65
CA ASN A 62 5.54 -5.64 -3.76
C ASN A 62 6.91 -5.44 -4.42
N ASP A 63 7.68 -6.51 -4.58
CA ASP A 63 9.03 -6.46 -5.17
C ASP A 63 9.05 -6.07 -6.66
N GLU A 64 7.89 -6.10 -7.32
CA GLU A 64 7.74 -5.73 -8.73
C GLU A 64 7.52 -4.22 -8.96
N VAL A 65 7.32 -3.43 -7.91
CA VAL A 65 7.07 -1.98 -8.00
C VAL A 65 7.84 -1.22 -6.92
N ASP A 66 8.34 -0.03 -7.26
CA ASP A 66 9.15 0.79 -6.34
C ASP A 66 8.30 1.68 -5.39
N TYR A 67 7.01 1.40 -5.26
CA TYR A 67 6.12 2.13 -4.36
C TYR A 67 5.54 1.23 -3.28
N VAL A 68 5.16 1.89 -2.20
CA VAL A 68 4.58 1.26 -1.01
C VAL A 68 3.10 1.60 -0.94
N THR A 69 2.27 0.61 -0.64
CA THR A 69 0.81 0.77 -0.51
C THR A 69 0.42 0.75 0.95
N GLN A 70 -0.38 1.71 1.39
CA GLN A 70 -0.86 1.82 2.77
C GLN A 70 -2.28 1.29 2.86
N CYS A 71 -2.50 0.27 3.68
CA CYS A 71 -3.80 -0.37 3.84
C CYS A 71 -4.29 -0.16 5.27
N ALA A 72 -5.52 0.34 5.42
CA ALA A 72 -6.16 0.49 6.72
C ALA A 72 -7.66 0.23 6.61
N GLY A 73 -8.22 -0.34 7.68
CA GLY A 73 -9.63 -0.66 7.77
C GLY A 73 -10.16 -0.41 9.17
N VAL A 74 -11.39 0.11 9.25
CA VAL A 74 -12.11 0.34 10.49
C VAL A 74 -13.45 -0.36 10.42
N THR A 75 -13.78 -1.14 11.44
CA THR A 75 -15.05 -1.86 11.55
C THR A 75 -15.79 -1.42 12.80
N SER A 76 -17.10 -1.23 12.69
CA SER A 76 -18.00 -0.98 13.82
C SER A 76 -18.86 -2.19 14.18
N MET A 77 -18.48 -3.37 13.68
CA MET A 77 -19.20 -4.61 13.95
C MET A 77 -19.12 -5.01 15.43
N PRO A 78 -20.00 -5.91 15.90
CA PRO A 78 -19.98 -6.40 17.27
C PRO A 78 -18.58 -6.84 17.69
N LEU A 79 -18.16 -6.41 18.89
CA LEU A 79 -16.84 -6.71 19.47
C LEU A 79 -15.64 -6.21 18.63
N GLY A 80 -15.86 -5.32 17.66
CA GLY A 80 -14.81 -4.85 16.75
C GLY A 80 -14.29 -5.95 15.82
N GLN A 81 -15.12 -6.97 15.56
CA GLN A 81 -14.76 -8.08 14.68
C GLN A 81 -14.77 -7.64 13.20
N PHE A 82 -13.85 -8.21 12.44
CA PHE A 82 -13.82 -8.10 10.99
C PHE A 82 -14.38 -9.36 10.35
N TYR A 83 -15.07 -9.19 9.24
CA TYR A 83 -15.61 -10.27 8.43
C TYR A 83 -15.12 -10.15 6.98
N ASP A 84 -15.05 -11.28 6.30
CA ASP A 84 -14.58 -11.43 4.92
C ASP A 84 -15.30 -10.55 3.88
N TYR A 85 -16.58 -10.23 4.08
CA TYR A 85 -17.35 -9.35 3.20
C TYR A 85 -16.99 -7.87 3.35
N GLN A 86 -16.21 -7.49 4.37
CA GLN A 86 -15.77 -6.11 4.57
C GLN A 86 -14.50 -5.84 3.76
N GLN A 87 -14.67 -5.18 2.61
CA GLN A 87 -13.58 -4.76 1.75
C GLN A 87 -13.10 -3.35 2.12
N PHE A 88 -11.78 -3.21 2.29
CA PHE A 88 -11.10 -1.96 2.60
C PHE A 88 -10.14 -1.60 1.48
N GLU A 89 -10.27 -0.39 0.97
CA GLU A 89 -9.38 0.13 -0.08
C GLU A 89 -8.06 0.59 0.53
N CYS A 90 -6.96 0.27 -0.14
CA CYS A 90 -5.65 0.78 0.19
C CYS A 90 -5.32 2.04 -0.62
N THR A 91 -4.38 2.82 -0.11
CA THR A 91 -3.88 4.04 -0.75
C THR A 91 -2.46 3.82 -1.26
N SER A 92 -2.20 4.13 -2.52
CA SER A 92 -0.86 4.07 -3.12
C SER A 92 -0.48 5.40 -3.81
N PRO A 93 0.82 5.73 -3.92
CA PRO A 93 1.25 6.90 -4.67
C PRO A 93 0.87 6.75 -6.14
N GLY A 94 0.17 7.74 -6.69
CA GLY A 94 -0.18 7.73 -8.12
C GLY A 94 -1.26 6.73 -8.50
N GLN A 95 -2.18 6.41 -7.57
CA GLN A 95 -3.37 5.56 -7.75
C GLN A 95 -4.23 6.02 -8.95
N SER A 96 -3.76 5.71 -10.15
CA SER A 96 -4.48 5.85 -11.41
C SER A 96 -5.52 4.76 -11.47
N GLY A 97 -6.59 4.94 -12.26
CA GLY A 97 -7.74 4.02 -12.28
C GLY A 97 -7.40 2.53 -12.51
N ALA A 98 -6.22 2.22 -13.05
CA ALA A 98 -5.71 0.86 -13.24
C ALA A 98 -4.89 0.29 -12.06
N GLN A 99 -4.30 1.14 -11.20
CA GLN A 99 -3.54 0.71 -10.03
C GLN A 99 -4.44 0.78 -8.80
N LYS A 100 -4.86 -0.38 -8.28
CA LYS A 100 -5.77 -0.46 -7.14
C LYS A 100 -5.41 -1.65 -6.27
N SER A 101 -5.47 -1.45 -4.96
CA SER A 101 -5.31 -2.51 -3.99
C SER A 101 -6.40 -2.40 -2.94
N SER A 102 -6.98 -3.52 -2.57
CA SER A 102 -7.97 -3.66 -1.53
C SER A 102 -7.70 -4.93 -0.74
N PHE A 103 -8.18 -4.98 0.50
CA PHE A 103 -8.06 -6.17 1.31
C PHE A 103 -9.34 -6.47 2.08
N THR A 104 -9.46 -7.72 2.50
CA THR A 104 -10.44 -8.17 3.49
C THR A 104 -9.69 -8.87 4.63
N PHE A 105 -10.29 -8.86 5.81
CA PHE A 105 -9.74 -9.57 6.96
C PHE A 105 -10.90 -10.23 7.71
N ASP A 106 -10.75 -11.51 8.02
CA ASP A 106 -11.72 -12.24 8.84
C ASP A 106 -11.13 -12.53 10.22
N SER A 107 -11.79 -12.01 11.25
CA SER A 107 -11.34 -12.14 12.63
C SER A 107 -11.52 -13.54 13.20
N ASN A 108 -12.28 -14.44 12.57
CA ASN A 108 -12.45 -15.81 13.08
C ASN A 108 -11.32 -16.70 12.58
N THR A 109 -11.18 -16.79 11.26
CA THR A 109 -10.19 -17.56 10.51
C THR A 109 -8.80 -16.96 10.51
N LYS A 110 -8.67 -15.64 10.81
CA LYS A 110 -7.44 -14.86 10.74
C LYS A 110 -6.84 -14.80 9.33
N ILE A 111 -7.68 -14.96 8.31
CA ILE A 111 -7.26 -14.86 6.92
C ILE A 111 -7.31 -13.39 6.49
N LEU A 112 -6.22 -12.90 5.92
CA LEU A 112 -6.14 -11.62 5.22
C LEU A 112 -6.07 -11.92 3.72
N SER A 113 -7.05 -11.45 2.97
CA SER A 113 -7.07 -11.59 1.50
C SER A 113 -6.76 -10.26 0.85
N LEU A 114 -5.81 -10.27 -0.08
CA LEU A 114 -5.39 -9.10 -0.83
C LEU A 114 -5.86 -9.24 -2.28
N ASN A 115 -6.52 -8.20 -2.79
CA ASN A 115 -6.75 -8.02 -4.21
C ASN A 115 -5.95 -6.79 -4.66
N SER A 116 -4.99 -6.98 -5.55
CA SER A 116 -4.12 -5.91 -5.99
C SER A 116 -3.92 -5.98 -7.50
N THR A 117 -4.02 -4.83 -8.15
CA THR A 117 -3.69 -4.60 -9.55
C THR A 117 -2.64 -3.51 -9.60
N TRP A 118 -1.51 -3.80 -10.23
CA TRP A 118 -0.42 -2.86 -10.43
C TRP A 118 -0.03 -2.84 -11.90
N ASN A 119 0.46 -1.69 -12.34
CA ASN A 119 1.05 -1.54 -13.65
C ASN A 119 2.56 -1.57 -13.51
N CYS A 120 3.21 -2.30 -14.40
CA CYS A 120 4.64 -2.14 -14.62
C CYS A 120 4.90 -0.74 -15.15
N GLY A 121 5.62 0.08 -14.37
CA GLY A 121 6.26 1.27 -14.93
C GLY A 121 7.23 0.79 -16.01
N GLY A 122 7.23 1.47 -17.16
CA GLY A 122 8.27 1.33 -18.19
C GLY A 122 9.37 2.35 -17.95
#